data_AF-A0A7Y4TN10-F1
#
_entry.id   AF-A0A7Y4TN10-F1
#
_cell.length_a   1.000
_cell.length_b   1.000
_cell.length_c   1.000
_cell.angle_alpha   90.00
_cell.angle_beta   90.00
_cell.angle_gamma   90.00
#
_symmetry.space_group_name_H-M   'P 1'
#
loop_
_entity.id
_entity.type
_entity.pdbx_description
1 polymer ?
#
loop_
_entity_poly.entity_id
_entity_poly.type
_entity_poly.pdbx_seq_one_letter_code
_entity_poly.pdbx_strand_id
1 'polypeptide(L)'
;EMIYNLCKAIGGRVTKEIAECVYMALVTDTGSFHFSNTTERTLKVASELIKAGVKPADISEAVYNNYPWSRIELMRQVLGTVRRDDSGKVAYLRQTLNMRHAAGAVDGDNNGFVNIPLAARAILAAVYMREVGDGRFRVSLRSKGDINVAKVAERYGGGGHRNAAGLQIEGDWDAKEAELVDAVRDAVERAEAIAAGDITVAPDVL
;
A
#
# COMPACT_ATOMS: atom_id res chain seq x y z
N GLU A 1 14.79 -13.04 -1.26
CA GLU A 1 15.13 -14.47 -1.51
C GLU A 1 16.27 -14.68 -2.54
N MET A 2 16.23 -14.03 -3.71
CA MET A 2 17.23 -14.27 -4.78
C MET A 2 18.69 -14.07 -4.34
N ILE A 3 18.97 -13.01 -3.57
CA ILE A 3 20.31 -12.72 -3.04
C ILE A 3 20.81 -13.84 -2.12
N TYR A 4 19.96 -14.42 -1.28
CA TYR A 4 20.31 -15.55 -0.41
C TYR A 4 20.71 -16.78 -1.24
N ASN A 5 19.92 -17.11 -2.27
CA ASN A 5 20.21 -18.24 -3.15
C ASN A 5 21.51 -18.04 -3.93
N LEU A 6 21.74 -16.84 -4.46
CA LEU A 6 22.98 -16.51 -5.17
C LEU A 6 24.19 -16.66 -4.25
N CYS A 7 24.12 -16.12 -3.03
CA CYS A 7 25.20 -16.23 -2.04
C CYS A 7 25.54 -17.70 -1.75
N LYS A 8 24.54 -18.56 -1.57
CA LYS A 8 24.73 -20.01 -1.39
C LYS A 8 25.30 -20.69 -2.64
N ALA A 9 24.80 -20.35 -3.83
CA ALA A 9 25.21 -20.98 -5.09
C ALA A 9 26.69 -20.72 -5.43
N ILE A 10 27.22 -19.55 -5.07
CA ILE A 10 28.64 -19.21 -5.28
C ILE A 10 29.55 -19.73 -4.15
N GLY A 11 29.02 -20.54 -3.22
CA GLY A 11 29.76 -21.04 -2.05
C GLY A 11 30.03 -19.98 -0.98
N GLY A 12 29.35 -18.83 -1.05
CA GLY A 12 29.49 -17.75 -0.08
C GLY A 12 28.86 -18.09 1.27
N ARG A 13 29.42 -17.49 2.33
CA ARG A 13 28.85 -17.54 3.67
C ARG A 13 27.88 -16.39 3.86
N VAL A 14 26.63 -16.70 4.21
CA VAL A 14 25.67 -15.70 4.68
C VAL A 14 26.10 -15.27 6.09
N THR A 15 26.73 -14.09 6.20
CA THR A 15 27.04 -13.49 7.50
C THR A 15 25.77 -12.97 8.16
N LYS A 16 25.87 -12.60 9.44
CA LYS A 16 24.74 -12.04 10.17
C LYS A 16 24.22 -10.76 9.50
N GLU A 17 25.10 -9.88 9.05
CA GLU A 17 24.78 -8.59 8.43
C GLU A 17 24.05 -8.80 7.08
N ILE A 18 24.54 -9.75 6.27
CA ILE A 18 23.85 -10.14 5.03
C ILE A 18 22.48 -10.72 5.37
N ALA A 19 22.40 -11.57 6.41
CA ALA A 19 21.16 -12.20 6.80
C ALA A 19 20.11 -11.17 7.28
N GLU A 20 20.52 -10.16 8.04
CA GLU A 20 19.66 -9.07 8.50
C GLU A 20 19.11 -8.26 7.33
N CYS A 21 19.95 -7.88 6.36
CA CYS A 21 19.52 -7.19 5.14
C CYS A 21 18.51 -8.02 4.33
N VAL A 22 18.79 -9.31 4.13
CA VAL A 22 17.88 -10.18 3.37
C VAL A 22 16.58 -10.43 4.14
N TYR A 23 16.65 -10.61 5.46
CA TYR A 23 15.48 -10.83 6.30
C TYR A 23 14.57 -9.61 6.32
N MET A 24 15.14 -8.41 6.43
CA MET A 24 14.41 -7.14 6.34
C MET A 24 13.63 -7.04 5.02
N ALA A 25 14.27 -7.29 3.88
CA ALA A 25 13.58 -7.30 2.59
C ALA A 25 12.48 -8.38 2.51
N LEU A 26 12.74 -9.56 3.07
CA LEU A 26 11.77 -10.66 3.11
C LEU A 26 10.51 -10.26 3.89
N VAL A 27 10.66 -9.65 5.07
CA VAL A 27 9.51 -9.24 5.89
C VAL A 27 8.76 -8.07 5.28
N THR A 28 9.43 -7.10 4.65
CA THR A 28 8.73 -5.97 4.02
C THR A 28 7.93 -6.40 2.79
N ASP A 29 8.49 -7.25 1.94
CA ASP A 29 7.85 -7.67 0.68
C ASP A 29 6.66 -8.61 0.91
N THR A 30 6.66 -9.32 2.04
CA THR A 30 5.60 -10.28 2.39
C THR A 30 4.56 -9.68 3.35
N GLY A 31 4.68 -8.39 3.69
CA GLY A 31 3.80 -7.74 4.66
C GLY A 31 3.90 -8.40 6.04
N SER A 32 5.12 -8.70 6.48
CA SER A 32 5.40 -9.55 7.65
C SER A 32 4.70 -10.90 7.55
N PHE A 33 4.84 -11.56 6.39
CA PHE A 33 4.29 -12.88 6.08
C PHE A 33 2.76 -12.98 5.96
N HIS A 34 2.04 -11.86 5.84
CA HIS A 34 0.57 -11.86 5.70
C HIS A 34 0.10 -11.94 4.24
N PHE A 35 0.96 -11.64 3.28
CA PHE A 35 0.59 -11.59 1.87
C PHE A 35 0.69 -12.96 1.19
N SER A 36 -0.07 -13.12 0.09
CA SER A 36 -0.18 -14.38 -0.67
C SER A 36 1.14 -14.84 -1.33
N ASN A 37 2.13 -13.95 -1.43
CA ASN A 37 3.48 -14.28 -1.88
C ASN A 37 4.33 -14.99 -0.79
N THR A 38 3.81 -15.16 0.42
CA THR A 38 4.45 -15.96 1.47
C THR A 38 4.30 -17.45 1.17
N THR A 39 5.41 -18.13 0.97
CA THR A 39 5.44 -19.57 0.63
C THR A 39 6.21 -20.41 1.65
N GLU A 40 6.13 -21.74 1.56
CA GLU A 40 7.00 -22.64 2.32
C GLU A 40 8.48 -22.27 2.16
N ARG A 41 8.90 -21.95 0.92
CA ARG A 41 10.26 -21.52 0.61
C ARG A 41 10.63 -20.25 1.37
N THR A 42 9.73 -19.27 1.41
CA THR A 42 9.90 -18.00 2.13
C THR A 42 10.16 -18.24 3.62
N LEU A 43 9.34 -19.09 4.25
CA LEU A 43 9.50 -19.42 5.66
C LEU A 43 10.77 -20.23 5.93
N LYS A 44 11.16 -21.11 5.01
CA LYS A 44 12.43 -21.86 5.11
C LYS A 44 13.64 -20.93 5.01
N VAL A 45 13.63 -19.98 4.08
CA VAL A 45 14.69 -18.96 3.99
C VAL A 45 14.73 -18.13 5.27
N ALA A 46 13.58 -17.66 5.78
CA ALA A 46 13.50 -16.94 7.05
C ALA A 46 14.14 -17.72 8.22
N SER A 47 13.85 -19.02 8.33
CA SER A 47 14.43 -19.91 9.34
C SER A 47 15.96 -19.97 9.27
N GLU A 48 16.52 -20.12 8.07
CA GLU A 48 17.97 -20.15 7.87
C GLU A 48 18.65 -18.81 8.18
N LEU A 49 17.99 -17.68 7.90
CA LEU A 49 18.48 -16.35 8.25
C LEU A 49 18.50 -16.15 9.78
N ILE A 50 17.48 -16.65 10.49
CA ILE A 50 17.46 -16.66 11.96
C ILE A 50 18.60 -17.51 12.52
N LYS A 51 18.86 -18.69 11.95
CA LYS A 51 20.03 -19.51 12.32
C LYS A 51 21.36 -18.79 12.10
N ALA A 52 21.44 -17.89 11.10
CA ALA A 52 22.61 -17.06 10.84
C ALA A 52 22.77 -15.88 11.82
N GLY A 53 21.84 -15.72 12.77
CA GLY A 53 21.93 -14.73 13.86
C GLY A 53 20.97 -13.56 13.75
N VAL A 54 20.04 -13.57 12.78
CA VAL A 54 18.98 -12.55 12.71
C VAL A 54 18.06 -12.66 13.90
N LYS A 55 17.73 -11.52 14.49
CA LYS A 55 16.71 -11.40 15.53
C LYS A 55 15.47 -10.73 14.93
N PRO A 56 14.39 -11.49 14.64
CA PRO A 56 13.18 -10.94 14.04
C PRO A 56 12.58 -9.75 14.78
N ALA A 57 12.65 -9.77 16.12
CA ALA A 57 12.16 -8.68 16.97
C ALA A 57 12.91 -7.36 16.68
N ASP A 58 14.25 -7.39 16.68
CA ASP A 58 15.08 -6.22 16.41
C ASP A 58 14.81 -5.65 15.00
N ILE A 59 14.65 -6.52 13.99
CA ILE A 59 14.29 -6.09 12.63
C ILE A 59 12.89 -5.48 12.61
N SER A 60 11.92 -6.11 13.28
CA SER A 60 10.55 -5.61 13.37
C SER A 60 10.48 -4.25 14.06
N GLU A 61 11.26 -4.07 15.13
CA GLU A 61 11.37 -2.81 15.85
C GLU A 61 11.90 -1.70 14.94
N ALA A 62 13.01 -1.97 14.24
CA ALA A 62 13.63 -1.01 13.33
C ALA A 62 12.72 -0.64 12.15
N VAL A 63 11.94 -1.58 11.61
CA VAL A 63 11.13 -1.39 10.40
C VAL A 63 9.74 -0.83 10.71
N TYR A 64 9.08 -1.34 11.76
CA TYR A 64 7.66 -1.09 12.01
C TYR A 64 7.39 -0.32 13.31
N ASN A 65 8.27 -0.39 14.30
CA ASN A 65 8.05 0.20 15.63
C ASN A 65 9.03 1.34 15.96
N ASN A 66 9.55 2.03 14.95
CA ASN A 66 10.49 3.14 15.12
C ASN A 66 10.01 4.43 14.42
N TYR A 67 8.71 4.67 14.43
CA TYR A 67 8.13 5.88 13.86
C TYR A 67 8.13 7.05 14.86
N PRO A 68 8.35 8.29 14.40
CA PRO A 68 8.25 9.45 15.27
C PRO A 68 6.79 9.70 15.70
N TRP A 69 6.62 10.37 16.84
CA TRP A 69 5.28 10.75 17.33
C TRP A 69 4.52 11.66 16.34
N SER A 70 5.23 12.45 15.53
CA SER A 70 4.66 13.28 14.45
C SER A 70 3.79 12.46 13.48
N ARG A 71 4.19 11.23 13.19
CA ARG A 71 3.40 10.31 12.36
C ARG A 71 2.07 9.96 13.01
N ILE A 72 2.06 9.73 14.33
CA ILE A 72 0.83 9.42 15.07
C ILE A 72 -0.12 10.62 15.04
N GLU A 73 0.40 11.81 15.23
CA GLU A 73 -0.40 13.04 15.19
C GLU A 73 -0.95 13.30 13.78
N LEU A 74 -0.15 13.12 12.73
CA LEU A 74 -0.62 13.22 11.36
C LEU A 74 -1.68 12.16 11.06
N MET A 75 -1.46 10.92 11.49
CA MET A 75 -2.41 9.82 11.31
C MET A 75 -3.76 10.14 11.95
N ARG A 76 -3.76 10.69 13.18
CA ARG A 76 -4.99 11.12 13.87
C ARG A 76 -5.79 12.13 13.05
N GLN A 77 -5.12 13.15 12.50
CA GLN A 77 -5.76 14.18 11.69
C GLN A 77 -6.30 13.63 10.37
N VAL A 78 -5.50 12.84 9.65
CA VAL A 78 -5.90 12.22 8.38
C VAL A 78 -7.06 11.25 8.58
N LEU A 79 -7.04 10.42 9.63
CA LEU A 79 -8.14 9.50 9.91
C LEU A 79 -9.45 10.21 10.25
N GLY A 80 -9.39 11.42 10.83
CA GLY A 80 -10.57 12.25 11.05
C GLY A 80 -11.28 12.68 9.74
N THR A 81 -10.58 12.61 8.61
CA THR A 81 -11.14 12.94 7.28
C THR A 81 -11.78 11.75 6.57
N VAL A 82 -11.67 10.53 7.13
CA VAL A 82 -12.14 9.32 6.45
C VAL A 82 -13.65 9.43 6.18
N ARG A 83 -14.02 9.11 4.94
CA ARG A 83 -15.39 9.01 4.47
C ARG A 83 -15.54 7.75 3.63
N ARG A 84 -16.79 7.40 3.32
CA ARG A 84 -17.16 6.30 2.44
C ARG A 84 -18.05 6.82 1.33
N ASP A 85 -18.00 6.18 0.18
CA ASP A 85 -18.98 6.38 -0.88
C ASP A 85 -20.35 5.79 -0.48
N ASP A 86 -21.37 6.04 -1.30
CA ASP A 86 -22.74 5.61 -1.04
C ASP A 86 -22.91 4.08 -1.01
N SER A 87 -22.06 3.33 -1.73
CA SER A 87 -22.04 1.87 -1.66
C SER A 87 -21.48 1.35 -0.33
N GLY A 88 -20.72 2.19 0.38
CA GLY A 88 -19.99 1.84 1.59
C GLY A 88 -18.76 0.96 1.35
N LYS A 89 -18.36 0.72 0.09
CA LYS A 89 -17.25 -0.17 -0.31
C LYS A 89 -15.96 0.56 -0.67
N VAL A 90 -16.04 1.86 -0.98
CA VAL A 90 -14.87 2.70 -1.26
C VAL A 90 -14.69 3.68 -0.10
N ALA A 91 -13.50 3.68 0.51
CA ALA A 91 -13.13 4.69 1.49
C ALA A 91 -12.25 5.75 0.84
N TYR A 92 -12.34 6.99 1.34
CA TYR A 92 -11.43 8.05 0.93
C TYR A 92 -11.00 8.91 2.10
N LEU A 93 -9.78 9.43 2.01
CA LEU A 93 -9.14 10.24 3.04
C LEU A 93 -8.33 11.38 2.42
N ARG A 94 -8.22 12.45 3.20
CA ARG A 94 -7.58 13.72 2.84
C ARG A 94 -6.38 14.01 3.73
N GLN A 95 -5.33 14.56 3.16
CA GLN A 95 -4.20 15.12 3.91
C GLN A 95 -3.83 16.49 3.35
N THR A 96 -4.04 17.55 4.13
CA THR A 96 -3.59 18.90 3.76
C THR A 96 -2.13 19.12 4.16
N LEU A 97 -1.49 20.13 3.57
CA LEU A 97 -0.19 20.63 4.00
C LEU A 97 -0.29 21.12 5.45
N ASN A 98 -1.36 21.81 5.83
CA ASN A 98 -1.58 22.26 7.21
C ASN A 98 -1.58 21.10 8.21
N MET A 99 -2.21 19.97 7.89
CA MET A 99 -2.16 18.79 8.78
C MET A 99 -0.73 18.29 8.97
N ARG A 100 0.05 18.21 7.89
CA ARG A 100 1.46 17.82 7.94
C ARG A 100 2.29 18.79 8.79
N HIS A 101 2.11 20.10 8.57
CA HIS A 101 2.81 21.15 9.31
C HIS A 101 2.44 21.15 10.80
N ALA A 102 1.15 21.06 11.12
CA ALA A 102 0.66 21.03 12.50
C ALA A 102 1.14 19.79 13.27
N ALA A 103 1.27 18.65 12.59
CA ALA A 103 1.81 17.42 13.17
C ALA A 103 3.34 17.41 13.32
N GLY A 104 4.05 18.38 12.71
CA GLY A 104 5.51 18.33 12.60
C GLY A 104 6.02 17.14 11.79
N ALA A 105 5.20 16.63 10.87
CA ALA A 105 5.49 15.42 10.11
C ALA A 105 6.30 15.73 8.85
N VAL A 106 7.08 14.75 8.39
CA VAL A 106 7.86 14.84 7.15
C VAL A 106 7.26 14.00 6.04
N ASP A 107 7.71 14.22 4.81
CA ASP A 107 7.33 13.36 3.70
C ASP A 107 7.78 11.92 3.97
N GLY A 108 6.83 10.97 3.86
CA GLY A 108 7.04 9.56 4.22
C GLY A 108 6.34 9.16 5.52
N ASP A 109 6.08 10.09 6.45
CA ASP A 109 5.33 9.79 7.68
C ASP A 109 3.90 9.35 7.40
N ASN A 110 3.38 9.59 6.21
CA ASN A 110 2.07 9.14 5.76
C ASN A 110 2.04 7.78 5.03
N ASN A 111 3.20 7.14 4.85
CA ASN A 111 3.29 5.85 4.16
C ASN A 111 2.38 4.82 4.85
N GLY A 112 1.51 4.19 4.07
CA GLY A 112 0.60 3.15 4.57
C GLY A 112 -0.74 3.63 5.12
N PHE A 113 -1.00 4.94 5.26
CA PHE A 113 -2.28 5.43 5.78
C PHE A 113 -3.49 5.00 4.92
N VAL A 114 -3.31 4.97 3.60
CA VAL A 114 -4.33 4.47 2.65
C VAL A 114 -4.78 3.02 2.95
N ASN A 115 -3.96 2.21 3.60
CA ASN A 115 -4.30 0.82 3.92
C ASN A 115 -5.19 0.71 5.18
N ILE A 116 -5.26 1.74 6.02
CA ILE A 116 -6.00 1.70 7.30
C ILE A 116 -7.49 1.45 7.07
N PRO A 117 -8.23 2.25 6.26
CA PRO A 117 -9.63 1.95 6.00
C PRO A 117 -9.81 0.65 5.21
N LEU A 118 -8.83 0.29 4.36
CA LEU A 118 -8.85 -0.96 3.61
C LEU A 118 -8.84 -2.19 4.53
N ALA A 119 -8.36 -2.08 5.78
CA ALA A 119 -8.44 -3.19 6.74
C ALA A 119 -9.88 -3.55 7.13
N ALA A 120 -10.85 -2.62 7.00
CA ALA A 120 -12.25 -2.91 7.28
C ALA A 120 -12.82 -3.89 6.24
N ARG A 121 -13.59 -4.88 6.72
CA ARG A 121 -14.15 -5.95 5.86
C ARG A 121 -14.97 -5.39 4.70
N ALA A 122 -15.79 -4.37 4.96
CA ALA A 122 -16.68 -3.77 3.96
C ALA A 122 -15.94 -2.96 2.88
N ILE A 123 -14.72 -2.49 3.15
CA ILE A 123 -13.97 -1.65 2.21
C ILE A 123 -13.19 -2.52 1.25
N LEU A 124 -13.44 -2.34 -0.04
CA LEU A 124 -12.80 -3.05 -1.15
C LEU A 124 -11.73 -2.21 -1.86
N ALA A 125 -11.87 -0.88 -1.81
CA ALA A 125 -10.88 0.05 -2.34
C ALA A 125 -10.75 1.32 -1.47
N ALA A 126 -9.58 1.96 -1.54
CA ALA A 126 -9.28 3.18 -0.82
C ALA A 126 -8.60 4.22 -1.71
N VAL A 127 -9.05 5.46 -1.62
CA VAL A 127 -8.46 6.64 -2.26
C VAL A 127 -7.82 7.52 -1.20
N TYR A 128 -6.54 7.82 -1.34
CA TYR A 128 -5.86 8.76 -0.46
C TYR A 128 -5.30 9.94 -1.24
N MET A 129 -5.92 11.11 -1.07
CA MET A 129 -5.50 12.34 -1.72
C MET A 129 -4.77 13.25 -0.73
N ARG A 130 -3.60 13.76 -1.14
CA ARG A 130 -2.77 14.65 -0.31
C ARG A 130 -2.26 15.84 -1.08
N GLU A 131 -2.23 17.01 -0.44
CA GLU A 131 -1.61 18.21 -1.00
C GLU A 131 -0.10 18.03 -1.17
N VAL A 132 0.40 18.52 -2.31
CA VAL A 132 1.83 18.73 -2.58
C VAL A 132 2.14 20.16 -3.02
N GLY A 133 1.10 20.98 -3.17
CA GLY A 133 1.16 22.39 -3.50
C GLY A 133 -0.26 22.92 -3.68
N ASP A 134 -0.38 24.22 -3.92
CA ASP A 134 -1.67 24.86 -4.16
C ASP A 134 -2.38 24.23 -5.37
N GLY A 135 -3.60 23.73 -5.15
CA GLY A 135 -4.38 23.01 -6.16
C GLY A 135 -3.73 21.74 -6.74
N ARG A 136 -2.68 21.19 -6.11
CA ARG A 136 -1.92 20.04 -6.62
C ARG A 136 -1.90 18.90 -5.62
N PHE A 137 -2.29 17.72 -6.09
CA PHE A 137 -2.46 16.55 -5.24
C PHE A 137 -1.69 15.33 -5.73
N ARG A 138 -1.12 14.58 -4.79
CA ARG A 138 -0.72 13.19 -5.01
C ARG A 138 -1.83 12.28 -4.52
N VAL A 139 -2.15 11.27 -5.31
CA VAL A 139 -3.19 10.31 -4.99
C VAL A 139 -2.58 8.92 -4.92
N SER A 140 -2.89 8.20 -3.84
CA SER A 140 -2.59 6.77 -3.70
C SER A 140 -3.88 5.98 -3.75
N LEU A 141 -3.94 4.97 -4.62
CA LEU A 141 -5.05 4.06 -4.76
C LEU A 141 -4.65 2.69 -4.22
N ARG A 142 -5.56 2.06 -3.47
CA ARG A 142 -5.41 0.67 -3.01
C ARG A 142 -6.71 -0.09 -3.20
N SER A 143 -6.61 -1.40 -3.43
CA SER A 143 -7.77 -2.28 -3.52
C SER A 143 -7.47 -3.69 -3.02
N LYS A 144 -8.51 -4.50 -2.91
CA LYS A 144 -8.43 -5.94 -2.59
C LYS A 144 -8.74 -6.79 -3.82
N GLY A 145 -8.26 -8.04 -3.79
CA GLY A 145 -8.63 -9.06 -4.78
C GLY A 145 -8.35 -8.63 -6.22
N ASP A 146 -9.31 -8.86 -7.10
CA ASP A 146 -9.15 -8.64 -8.54
C ASP A 146 -9.50 -7.23 -9.02
N ILE A 147 -9.71 -6.27 -8.11
CA ILE A 147 -10.01 -4.88 -8.46
C ILE A 147 -8.74 -4.18 -8.97
N ASN A 148 -8.70 -3.80 -10.24
CA ASN A 148 -7.54 -3.13 -10.83
C ASN A 148 -7.60 -1.59 -10.72
N VAL A 149 -6.90 -1.03 -9.73
CA VAL A 149 -6.75 0.43 -9.54
C VAL A 149 -5.62 1.03 -10.38
N ALA A 150 -4.70 0.23 -10.94
CA ALA A 150 -3.71 0.74 -11.89
C ALA A 150 -4.38 1.24 -13.16
N LYS A 151 -5.38 0.53 -13.67
CA LYS A 151 -6.20 0.95 -14.83
C LYS A 151 -6.96 2.24 -14.56
N VAL A 152 -7.33 2.53 -13.32
CA VAL A 152 -7.90 3.83 -12.94
C VAL A 152 -6.80 4.90 -13.02
N ALA A 153 -5.67 4.70 -12.35
CA ALA A 153 -4.58 5.67 -12.33
C ALA A 153 -4.03 6.01 -13.74
N GLU A 154 -3.94 5.02 -14.63
CA GLU A 154 -3.50 5.20 -16.04
C GLU A 154 -4.36 6.22 -16.81
N ARG A 155 -5.67 6.27 -16.55
CA ARG A 155 -6.58 7.25 -17.19
C ARG A 155 -6.22 8.70 -16.85
N TYR A 156 -5.50 8.89 -15.74
CA TYR A 156 -5.06 10.18 -15.23
C TYR A 156 -3.55 10.38 -15.38
N GLY A 157 -2.89 9.59 -16.24
CA GLY A 157 -1.44 9.68 -16.45
C GLY A 157 -0.58 9.14 -15.29
N GLY A 158 -1.20 8.42 -14.35
CA GLY A 158 -0.51 7.69 -13.30
C GLY A 158 -0.20 6.24 -13.69
N GLY A 159 -0.01 5.38 -12.68
CA GLY A 159 0.22 3.95 -12.88
C GLY A 159 0.55 3.21 -11.60
N GLY A 160 0.91 1.93 -11.73
CA GLY A 160 1.33 1.07 -10.63
C GLY A 160 0.92 -0.38 -10.85
N HIS A 161 0.63 -1.08 -9.76
CA HIS A 161 0.17 -2.47 -9.76
C HIS A 161 -1.34 -2.56 -9.58
N ARG A 162 -1.91 -3.71 -9.94
CA ARG A 162 -3.35 -4.00 -9.86
C ARG A 162 -3.99 -3.48 -8.56
N ASN A 163 -3.40 -3.77 -7.41
CA ASN A 163 -3.95 -3.37 -6.10
C ASN A 163 -3.27 -2.15 -5.45
N ALA A 164 -2.31 -1.53 -6.12
CA ALA A 164 -1.54 -0.42 -5.57
C ALA A 164 -1.03 0.49 -6.68
N ALA A 165 -1.69 1.62 -6.86
CA ALA A 165 -1.36 2.59 -7.89
C ALA A 165 -1.28 4.01 -7.34
N GLY A 166 -0.74 4.93 -8.12
CA GLY A 166 -0.70 6.34 -7.77
C GLY A 166 -0.69 7.25 -9.00
N LEU A 167 -1.10 8.49 -8.78
CA LEU A 167 -1.17 9.53 -9.80
C LEU A 167 -0.95 10.92 -9.18
N GLN A 168 -0.76 11.92 -10.05
CA GLN A 168 -0.78 13.34 -9.69
C GLN A 168 -1.88 14.04 -10.46
N ILE A 169 -2.60 14.92 -9.78
CA ILE A 169 -3.70 15.68 -10.38
C ILE A 169 -3.70 17.11 -9.85
N GLU A 170 -4.29 17.99 -10.63
CA GLU A 170 -4.44 19.41 -10.29
C GLU A 170 -5.90 19.82 -10.41
N GLY A 171 -6.31 20.81 -9.61
CA GLY A 171 -7.65 21.39 -9.65
C GLY A 171 -8.26 21.59 -8.26
N ASP A 172 -9.59 21.68 -8.24
CA ASP A 172 -10.37 21.76 -7.01
C ASP A 172 -10.38 20.41 -6.27
N TRP A 173 -10.21 20.44 -4.95
CA TRP A 173 -10.13 19.23 -4.14
C TRP A 173 -11.40 18.40 -4.24
N ASP A 174 -12.57 19.01 -4.02
CA ASP A 174 -13.83 18.30 -3.90
C ASP A 174 -14.24 17.70 -5.25
N ALA A 175 -14.07 18.46 -6.33
CA ALA A 175 -14.33 17.98 -7.68
C ALA A 175 -13.43 16.78 -8.04
N LYS A 176 -12.13 16.87 -7.75
CA LYS A 176 -11.17 15.81 -8.09
C LYS A 176 -11.31 14.57 -7.22
N GLU A 177 -11.66 14.74 -5.95
CA GLU A 177 -11.96 13.63 -5.06
C GLU A 177 -13.21 12.88 -5.52
N ALA A 178 -14.31 13.59 -5.82
CA ALA A 178 -15.54 12.98 -6.31
C ALA A 178 -15.29 12.19 -7.61
N GLU A 179 -14.60 12.80 -8.57
CA GLU A 179 -14.23 12.17 -9.84
C GLU A 179 -13.46 10.86 -9.64
N LEU A 180 -12.46 10.86 -8.75
CA LEU A 180 -11.65 9.67 -8.47
C LEU A 180 -12.40 8.60 -7.69
N VAL A 181 -13.20 9.00 -6.70
CA VAL A 181 -14.02 8.06 -5.92
C VAL A 181 -15.01 7.36 -6.84
N ASP A 182 -15.62 8.08 -7.78
CA ASP A 182 -16.52 7.52 -8.79
C ASP A 182 -15.78 6.53 -9.71
N ALA A 183 -14.63 6.93 -10.25
CA ALA A 183 -13.85 6.05 -11.13
C ALA A 183 -13.38 4.76 -10.43
N VAL A 184 -13.06 4.83 -9.13
CA VAL A 184 -12.71 3.68 -8.31
C VAL A 184 -13.93 2.83 -7.97
N ARG A 185 -15.08 3.44 -7.66
CA ARG A 185 -16.34 2.73 -7.44
C ARG A 185 -16.74 1.91 -8.66
N ASP A 186 -16.66 2.50 -9.86
CA ASP A 186 -16.91 1.77 -11.10
C ASP A 186 -15.97 0.56 -11.27
N ALA A 187 -14.71 0.66 -10.83
CA ALA A 187 -13.77 -0.45 -10.88
C ALA A 187 -14.14 -1.57 -9.90
N VAL A 188 -14.66 -1.22 -8.72
CA VAL A 188 -15.21 -2.17 -7.75
C VAL A 188 -16.43 -2.88 -8.33
N GLU A 189 -17.41 -2.14 -8.84
CA GLU A 189 -18.64 -2.69 -9.41
C GLU A 189 -18.36 -3.61 -10.60
N ARG A 190 -17.44 -3.23 -11.49
CA ARG A 190 -16.99 -4.08 -12.60
C ARG A 190 -16.39 -5.40 -12.10
N ALA A 191 -15.52 -5.36 -11.09
CA ALA A 191 -14.90 -6.57 -10.56
C ALA A 191 -15.94 -7.51 -9.91
N GLU A 192 -16.92 -6.95 -9.20
CA GLU A 192 -18.02 -7.73 -8.61
C GLU A 192 -18.92 -8.36 -9.68
N ALA A 193 -19.25 -7.62 -10.75
CA ALA A 193 -20.05 -8.14 -11.86
C ALA A 193 -19.32 -9.27 -12.62
N ILE A 194 -18.00 -9.17 -12.80
CA ILE A 194 -17.18 -10.25 -13.36
C ILE A 194 -17.20 -11.47 -12.43
N ALA A 195 -17.05 -11.27 -11.12
CA ALA A 195 -17.08 -12.36 -10.15
C ALA A 195 -18.45 -13.05 -10.05
N ALA A 196 -19.54 -12.32 -10.29
CA ALA A 196 -20.90 -12.84 -10.36
C ALA A 196 -21.21 -13.59 -11.68
N GLY A 197 -20.35 -13.44 -12.70
CA GLY A 197 -20.56 -14.02 -14.02
C GLY A 197 -21.46 -13.17 -14.94
N ASP A 198 -21.77 -11.94 -14.54
CA ASP A 198 -22.64 -11.02 -15.30
C ASP A 198 -21.90 -10.38 -16.50
N ILE A 199 -20.56 -10.39 -16.48
CA ILE A 199 -19.71 -9.84 -17.54
C ILE A 199 -18.61 -10.85 -17.88
N THR A 200 -18.52 -11.27 -19.15
CA THR A 200 -17.36 -11.98 -19.70
C THR A 200 -16.35 -10.98 -20.24
N VAL A 201 -15.12 -11.01 -19.71
CA VAL A 201 -14.02 -10.14 -20.15
C VAL A 201 -12.88 -11.01 -20.69
N ALA A 202 -12.28 -10.59 -21.80
CA ALA A 202 -11.08 -11.22 -22.33
C ALA A 202 -9.92 -11.12 -21.30
N PRO A 203 -9.04 -12.13 -21.19
CA PRO A 203 -8.00 -12.22 -20.15
C PRO A 203 -7.08 -11.00 -20.03
N ASP A 204 -6.98 -10.22 -21.11
CA ASP A 204 -6.05 -9.14 -21.38
C ASP A 204 -6.54 -7.75 -20.95
N VAL A 205 -7.75 -7.66 -20.35
CA VAL A 205 -8.33 -6.39 -19.83
C VAL A 205 -8.31 -6.32 -18.27
N LEU A 206 -7.74 -7.33 -17.59
CA LEU A 206 -7.72 -7.47 -16.12
C LEU A 206 -6.50 -6.87 -15.39
#